data_AF-A0A833PJ07-F1
#
_entry.id   AF-A0A833PJ07-F1
#
_cell.length_a   1.000
_cell.length_b   1.000
_cell.length_c   1.000
_cell.angle_alpha   90.00
_cell.angle_beta   90.00
_cell.angle_gamma   90.00
#
_symmetry.space_group_name_H-M   'P 1'
#
loop_
_entity.id
_entity.type
_entity.pdbx_description
1 polymer ?
#
loop_
_entity_poly.entity_id
_entity_poly.type
_entity_poly.pdbx_seq_one_letter_code
_entity_poly.pdbx_strand_id
1 'polypeptide(L)'
;MSDPETAELILTPDGVIANIIFVEELVAAAPEIAGWKFTALKPASDIHQTSITMHGHEFSQESLSFYFGDHAEYPDEIDLVVVHDQYNEAQKAEFLQAVYIFLDNYLGEYDAITKLDQVSVQSKQDAEKELMPIGNLKNILILKNSEISRLDKVTRSNTDEDEYISLRGETNEGLPLIAVLNSTLLDWDQKASHPWMMIIEISYDGQNSSGMPPSKEYEQLENVEQELLAELKDVDGYLNIGRETGNNLRTMYFASKDFRKPSKVIDQIIEKYHKDFDIEVSIFKDKYWRSLNKFGR
;
A
#
# COMPACT_ATOMS: atom_id res chain seq x y z
N MET A 1 -23.97 -13.45 8.70
CA MET A 1 -24.52 -13.21 10.06
C MET A 1 -24.28 -14.46 10.90
N SER A 2 -23.79 -14.28 12.13
CA SER A 2 -23.42 -15.37 13.04
C SER A 2 -24.65 -16.14 13.54
N ASP A 3 -25.69 -15.43 14.01
CA ASP A 3 -27.00 -15.95 14.44
C ASP A 3 -28.03 -14.77 14.54
N PRO A 4 -29.34 -15.02 14.71
CA PRO A 4 -30.37 -13.98 14.75
C PRO A 4 -30.40 -13.08 16.01
N GLU A 5 -29.75 -13.50 17.10
CA GLU A 5 -29.77 -12.80 18.38
C GLU A 5 -28.50 -11.94 18.61
N THR A 6 -27.49 -12.09 17.75
CA THR A 6 -26.24 -11.33 17.81
C THR A 6 -26.18 -10.23 16.76
N ALA A 7 -26.12 -8.97 17.20
CA ALA A 7 -25.79 -7.83 16.35
C ALA A 7 -24.28 -7.79 16.06
N GLU A 8 -23.90 -7.50 14.82
CA GLU A 8 -22.48 -7.39 14.42
C GLU A 8 -22.16 -5.94 14.00
N LEU A 9 -21.13 -5.35 14.63
CA LEU A 9 -20.54 -4.09 14.23
C LEU A 9 -19.21 -4.38 13.52
N ILE A 10 -19.14 -4.03 12.24
CA ILE A 10 -17.93 -4.14 11.43
C ILE A 10 -17.29 -2.76 11.34
N LEU A 11 -16.02 -2.66 11.72
CA LEU A 11 -15.23 -1.45 11.61
C LEU A 11 -14.28 -1.61 10.42
N THR A 12 -14.32 -0.67 9.48
CA THR A 12 -13.52 -0.68 8.24
C THR A 12 -12.57 0.53 8.24
N PRO A 13 -11.29 0.35 7.85
CA PRO A 13 -10.36 1.46 7.60
C PRO A 13 -10.62 2.20 6.27
N ASP A 14 -11.68 1.86 5.53
CA ASP A 14 -12.05 2.46 4.25
C ASP A 14 -10.91 2.40 3.22
N GLY A 15 -10.26 1.23 3.11
CA GLY A 15 -9.13 1.02 2.21
C GLY A 15 -7.81 1.69 2.64
N VAL A 16 -7.80 2.50 3.71
CA VAL A 16 -6.60 3.18 4.19
C VAL A 16 -5.70 2.18 4.94
N ILE A 17 -4.65 1.70 4.26
CA ILE A 17 -3.73 0.67 4.78
C ILE A 17 -3.17 1.04 6.16
N ALA A 18 -2.78 2.31 6.34
CA ALA A 18 -2.22 2.77 7.61
C ALA A 18 -3.21 2.63 8.79
N ASN A 19 -4.52 2.63 8.52
CA ASN A 19 -5.56 2.56 9.53
C ASN A 19 -5.92 1.12 9.94
N ILE A 20 -5.49 0.11 9.17
CA ILE A 20 -5.83 -1.30 9.41
C ILE A 20 -5.44 -1.71 10.84
N ILE A 21 -4.22 -1.41 11.29
CA ILE A 21 -3.74 -1.81 12.61
C ILE A 21 -4.55 -1.19 13.75
N PHE A 22 -4.99 0.07 13.60
CA PHE A 22 -5.78 0.75 14.62
C PHE A 22 -7.20 0.17 14.71
N VAL A 23 -7.79 -0.20 13.57
CA VAL A 23 -9.09 -0.90 13.55
C VAL A 23 -8.97 -2.29 14.19
N GLU A 24 -7.90 -3.04 13.87
CA GLU A 24 -7.62 -4.34 14.48
C GLU A 24 -7.46 -4.23 16.01
N GLU A 25 -6.65 -3.26 16.48
CA GLU A 25 -6.42 -3.05 17.91
C GLU A 25 -7.67 -2.53 18.64
N LEU A 26 -8.47 -1.68 18.00
CA LEU A 26 -9.74 -1.19 18.55
C LEU A 26 -10.73 -2.32 18.78
N VAL A 27 -10.86 -3.24 17.81
CA VAL A 27 -11.72 -4.42 17.96
C VAL A 27 -11.15 -5.39 18.98
N ALA A 28 -9.83 -5.59 19.02
CA ALA A 28 -9.19 -6.44 20.03
C ALA A 28 -9.37 -5.91 21.46
N ALA A 29 -9.45 -4.58 21.63
CA ALA A 29 -9.70 -3.93 22.90
C ALA A 29 -11.20 -3.79 23.25
N ALA A 30 -12.10 -4.18 22.34
CA ALA A 30 -13.53 -4.03 22.54
C ALA A 30 -14.02 -4.91 23.72
N PRO A 31 -14.86 -4.37 24.62
CA PRO A 31 -15.39 -5.14 25.73
C PRO A 31 -16.36 -6.23 25.25
N GLU A 32 -16.46 -7.31 26.03
CA GLU A 32 -17.51 -8.32 25.81
C GLU A 32 -18.88 -7.71 26.17
N ILE A 33 -19.74 -7.57 25.17
CA ILE A 33 -21.12 -7.10 25.33
C ILE A 33 -22.04 -8.21 24.85
N ALA A 34 -22.91 -8.69 25.73
CA ALA A 34 -23.86 -9.76 25.39
C ALA A 34 -24.73 -9.35 24.19
N GLY A 35 -24.83 -10.24 23.20
CA GLY A 35 -25.57 -10.00 21.96
C GLY A 35 -24.85 -9.11 20.94
N TRP A 36 -23.57 -8.76 21.16
CA TRP A 36 -22.77 -7.99 20.23
C TRP A 36 -21.50 -8.73 19.79
N LYS A 37 -21.16 -8.58 18.52
CA LYS A 37 -19.90 -9.00 17.94
C LYS A 37 -19.23 -7.79 17.28
N PHE A 38 -17.97 -7.56 17.62
CA PHE A 38 -17.12 -6.57 16.96
C PHE A 38 -16.19 -7.29 16.00
N THR A 39 -16.13 -6.82 14.75
CA THR A 39 -15.31 -7.40 13.69
C THR A 39 -14.47 -6.31 13.06
N ALA A 40 -13.16 -6.54 12.98
CA ALA A 40 -12.24 -5.66 12.27
C ALA A 40 -12.20 -6.07 10.80
N LEU A 41 -12.28 -5.07 9.93
CA LEU A 41 -12.33 -5.20 8.47
C LEU A 41 -13.55 -5.97 7.96
N LYS A 42 -13.94 -5.69 6.73
CA LYS A 42 -15.03 -6.44 6.10
C LYS A 42 -14.62 -7.90 5.85
N PRO A 43 -15.36 -8.90 6.37
CA PRO A 43 -15.07 -10.30 6.11
C PRO A 43 -15.48 -10.68 4.68
N ALA A 44 -14.82 -11.71 4.15
CA ALA A 44 -15.14 -12.30 2.86
C ALA A 44 -16.54 -12.94 2.86
N SER A 45 -17.27 -12.79 1.75
CA SER A 45 -18.60 -13.39 1.56
C SER A 45 -18.55 -14.61 0.64
N ASP A 46 -19.60 -15.44 0.70
CA ASP A 46 -19.78 -16.55 -0.25
C ASP A 46 -20.07 -15.98 -1.65
N ILE A 47 -19.42 -16.52 -2.69
CA ILE A 47 -19.61 -16.07 -4.07
C ILE A 47 -21.06 -16.14 -4.52
N HIS A 48 -21.83 -17.14 -4.07
CA HIS A 48 -23.24 -17.30 -4.42
C HIS A 48 -24.14 -16.28 -3.73
N GLN A 49 -23.64 -15.60 -2.71
CA GLN A 49 -24.34 -14.53 -1.98
C GLN A 49 -23.75 -13.15 -2.30
N THR A 50 -22.75 -13.08 -3.18
CA THR A 50 -22.07 -11.84 -3.54
C THR A 50 -22.56 -11.36 -4.90
N SER A 51 -23.41 -10.34 -4.87
CA SER A 51 -23.82 -9.59 -6.06
C SER A 51 -24.04 -8.14 -5.68
N ILE A 52 -23.66 -7.22 -6.57
CA ILE A 52 -24.00 -5.80 -6.45
C ILE A 52 -24.62 -5.30 -7.76
N THR A 53 -25.50 -4.30 -7.65
CA THR A 53 -26.01 -3.56 -8.80
C THR A 53 -25.58 -2.11 -8.68
N MET A 54 -24.83 -1.61 -9.67
CA MET A 54 -24.30 -0.26 -9.66
C MET A 54 -24.29 0.30 -11.08
N HIS A 55 -24.63 1.57 -11.24
CA HIS A 55 -24.73 2.24 -12.56
C HIS A 55 -25.63 1.49 -13.58
N GLY A 56 -26.62 0.72 -13.11
CA GLY A 56 -27.50 -0.07 -13.97
C GLY A 56 -26.92 -1.41 -14.46
N HIS A 57 -25.74 -1.80 -13.96
CA HIS A 57 -25.08 -3.07 -14.27
C HIS A 57 -25.02 -3.98 -13.05
N GLU A 58 -25.08 -5.29 -13.28
CA GLU A 58 -24.95 -6.31 -12.25
C GLU A 58 -23.53 -6.88 -12.22
N PHE A 59 -22.94 -6.98 -11.03
CA PHE A 59 -21.63 -7.56 -10.81
C PHE A 59 -21.79 -8.78 -9.91
N SER A 60 -21.74 -9.96 -10.52
CA SER A 60 -21.93 -11.24 -9.86
C SER A 60 -21.06 -12.32 -10.52
N GLN A 61 -21.10 -13.54 -9.99
CA GLN A 61 -20.42 -14.68 -10.62
C GLN A 61 -20.89 -14.99 -12.04
N GLU A 62 -22.06 -14.50 -12.44
CA GLU A 62 -22.64 -14.74 -13.76
C GLU A 62 -22.19 -13.69 -14.79
N SER A 63 -21.92 -12.46 -14.35
CA SER A 63 -21.51 -11.35 -15.23
C SER A 63 -20.00 -11.11 -15.27
N LEU A 64 -19.25 -11.66 -14.30
CA LEU A 64 -17.82 -11.44 -14.16
C LEU A 64 -17.00 -12.70 -14.47
N SER A 65 -15.94 -12.47 -15.23
CA SER A 65 -14.84 -13.41 -15.42
C SER A 65 -13.53 -12.66 -15.25
N PHE A 66 -12.40 -13.37 -15.20
CA PHE A 66 -11.11 -12.73 -15.03
C PHE A 66 -9.97 -13.52 -15.64
N TYR A 67 -8.84 -12.86 -15.79
CA TYR A 67 -7.53 -13.50 -15.96
C TYR A 67 -6.47 -12.68 -15.22
N PHE A 68 -5.25 -13.21 -15.10
CA PHE A 68 -4.12 -12.45 -14.57
C PHE A 68 -3.24 -11.93 -15.70
N GLY A 69 -2.82 -10.66 -15.64
CA GLY A 69 -1.76 -10.12 -16.49
C GLY A 69 -0.43 -10.85 -16.23
N ASP A 70 0.40 -11.00 -17.28
CA ASP A 70 1.78 -11.50 -17.11
C ASP A 70 2.74 -10.32 -17.22
N HIS A 71 3.58 -10.14 -16.21
CA HIS A 71 4.65 -9.15 -16.21
C HIS A 71 5.98 -9.85 -16.03
N ALA A 72 6.72 -10.04 -17.12
CA ALA A 72 8.00 -10.77 -17.08
C ALA A 72 9.03 -10.13 -16.13
N GLU A 73 8.99 -8.80 -16.01
CA GLU A 73 9.84 -8.03 -15.09
C GLU A 73 9.33 -8.07 -13.63
N TYR A 74 8.05 -8.37 -13.44
CA TYR A 74 7.36 -8.35 -12.15
C TYR A 74 6.61 -9.68 -11.87
N PRO A 75 7.32 -10.83 -11.85
CA PRO A 75 6.68 -12.14 -11.81
C PRO A 75 5.87 -12.41 -10.54
N ASP A 76 6.12 -11.68 -9.45
CA ASP A 76 5.41 -11.79 -8.19
C ASP A 76 4.22 -10.82 -8.09
N GLU A 77 3.98 -9.95 -9.07
CA GLU A 77 2.79 -9.08 -9.12
C GLU A 77 1.53 -9.87 -9.50
N ILE A 78 0.45 -9.61 -8.78
CA ILE A 78 -0.88 -10.11 -9.01
C ILE A 78 -1.66 -8.97 -9.68
N ASP A 79 -1.56 -8.93 -11.00
CA ASP A 79 -2.33 -8.04 -11.87
C ASP A 79 -3.62 -8.74 -12.28
N LEU A 80 -4.74 -8.32 -11.69
CA LEU A 80 -6.06 -8.87 -11.93
C LEU A 80 -6.78 -8.07 -13.02
N VAL A 81 -7.07 -8.74 -14.14
CA VAL A 81 -7.91 -8.18 -15.20
C VAL A 81 -9.30 -8.77 -15.09
N VAL A 82 -10.26 -7.94 -14.68
CA VAL A 82 -11.67 -8.33 -14.58
C VAL A 82 -12.37 -8.03 -15.91
N VAL A 83 -13.13 -9.00 -16.39
CA VAL A 83 -13.90 -8.89 -17.62
C VAL A 83 -15.38 -8.88 -17.27
N HIS A 84 -16.05 -7.82 -17.70
CA HIS A 84 -17.49 -7.67 -17.58
C HIS A 84 -18.12 -7.62 -18.97
N ASP A 85 -19.17 -8.41 -19.21
CA ASP A 85 -19.78 -8.58 -20.54
C ASP A 85 -20.31 -7.27 -21.15
N GLN A 86 -20.75 -6.34 -20.30
CA GLN A 86 -21.29 -5.02 -20.70
C GLN A 86 -20.29 -3.86 -20.55
N TYR A 87 -19.01 -4.14 -20.34
CA TYR A 87 -17.99 -3.09 -20.19
C TYR A 87 -17.94 -2.17 -21.41
N ASN A 88 -17.72 -0.88 -21.16
CA ASN A 88 -17.35 0.09 -22.18
C ASN A 88 -16.36 1.11 -21.63
N GLU A 89 -15.47 1.60 -22.50
CA GLU A 89 -14.38 2.50 -22.10
C GLU A 89 -14.88 3.85 -21.57
N ALA A 90 -16.03 4.34 -22.06
CA ALA A 90 -16.60 5.60 -21.60
C ALA A 90 -17.02 5.57 -20.13
N GLN A 91 -17.35 4.38 -19.60
CA GLN A 91 -17.75 4.14 -18.21
C GLN A 91 -16.67 3.42 -17.40
N LYS A 92 -15.40 3.45 -17.84
CA LYS A 92 -14.30 2.73 -17.20
C LYS A 92 -14.21 2.94 -15.68
N ALA A 93 -14.31 4.19 -15.24
CA ALA A 93 -14.24 4.52 -13.81
C ALA A 93 -15.40 3.91 -13.00
N GLU A 94 -16.61 3.88 -13.57
CA GLU A 94 -17.80 3.31 -12.94
C GLU A 94 -17.68 1.79 -12.80
N PHE A 95 -17.21 1.12 -13.85
CA PHE A 95 -16.95 -0.32 -13.84
C PHE A 95 -15.84 -0.69 -12.86
N LEU A 96 -14.74 0.08 -12.85
CA LEU A 96 -13.63 -0.15 -11.93
C LEU A 96 -14.07 0.00 -10.47
N GLN A 97 -14.84 1.05 -10.16
CA GLN A 97 -15.39 1.25 -8.83
C GLN A 97 -16.30 0.09 -8.41
N ALA A 98 -17.18 -0.38 -9.29
CA ALA A 98 -18.07 -1.50 -9.00
C ALA A 98 -17.28 -2.79 -8.76
N VAL A 99 -16.24 -3.03 -9.56
CA VAL A 99 -15.35 -4.19 -9.39
C VAL A 99 -14.63 -4.14 -8.05
N TYR A 100 -14.10 -3.00 -7.61
CA TYR A 100 -13.50 -2.88 -6.27
C TYR A 100 -14.50 -3.23 -5.16
N ILE A 101 -15.71 -2.66 -5.21
CA ILE A 101 -16.76 -2.96 -4.21
C ILE A 101 -17.14 -4.45 -4.22
N PHE A 102 -17.24 -5.06 -5.41
CA PHE A 102 -17.50 -6.48 -5.55
C PHE A 102 -16.36 -7.32 -4.94
N LEU A 103 -15.10 -6.98 -5.24
CA LEU A 103 -13.93 -7.68 -4.73
C LEU A 103 -13.82 -7.54 -3.20
N ASP A 104 -14.10 -6.38 -2.63
CA ASP A 104 -14.15 -6.19 -1.18
C ASP A 104 -15.20 -7.07 -0.51
N ASN A 105 -16.37 -7.21 -1.12
CA ASN A 105 -17.41 -8.12 -0.61
C ASN A 105 -16.99 -9.58 -0.72
N TYR A 106 -16.41 -9.97 -1.86
CA TYR A 106 -16.12 -11.36 -2.17
C TYR A 106 -14.86 -11.87 -1.46
N LEU A 107 -13.76 -11.12 -1.54
CA LEU A 107 -12.47 -11.48 -0.95
C LEU A 107 -12.38 -11.06 0.52
N GLY A 108 -13.17 -10.06 0.93
CA GLY A 108 -12.96 -9.36 2.18
C GLY A 108 -11.92 -8.24 2.00
N GLU A 109 -12.02 -7.22 2.83
CA GLU A 109 -11.24 -5.98 2.70
C GLU A 109 -9.74 -6.22 2.84
N TYR A 110 -9.31 -7.01 3.83
CA TYR A 110 -7.89 -7.32 4.03
C TYR A 110 -7.27 -8.01 2.82
N ASP A 111 -7.94 -9.04 2.30
CA ASP A 111 -7.43 -9.82 1.18
C ASP A 111 -7.46 -9.02 -0.13
N ALA A 112 -8.50 -8.21 -0.35
CA ALA A 112 -8.56 -7.32 -1.52
C ALA A 112 -7.38 -6.34 -1.55
N ILE A 113 -7.07 -5.70 -0.42
CA ILE A 113 -5.95 -4.76 -0.28
C ILE A 113 -4.58 -5.46 -0.36
N THR A 114 -4.44 -6.61 0.29
CA THR A 114 -3.12 -7.24 0.51
C THR A 114 -2.75 -8.32 -0.49
N LYS A 115 -3.69 -8.82 -1.31
CA LYS A 115 -3.40 -9.89 -2.28
C LYS A 115 -3.46 -9.43 -3.72
N LEU A 116 -4.13 -8.33 -4.01
CA LEU A 116 -4.17 -7.74 -5.35
C LEU A 116 -3.16 -6.59 -5.39
N ASP A 117 -2.38 -6.50 -6.46
CA ASP A 117 -1.42 -5.41 -6.64
C ASP A 117 -1.91 -4.41 -7.69
N GLN A 118 -2.60 -4.90 -8.72
CA GLN A 118 -3.28 -4.09 -9.73
C GLN A 118 -4.63 -4.72 -10.06
N VAL A 119 -5.63 -3.87 -10.29
CA VAL A 119 -6.95 -4.29 -10.78
C VAL A 119 -7.32 -3.40 -11.95
N SER A 120 -7.68 -4.04 -13.06
CA SER A 120 -8.21 -3.38 -14.25
C SER A 120 -9.50 -4.04 -14.70
N VAL A 121 -10.28 -3.32 -15.50
CA VAL A 121 -11.52 -3.84 -16.09
C VAL A 121 -11.49 -3.63 -17.59
N GLN A 122 -11.97 -4.61 -18.35
CA GLN A 122 -12.03 -4.53 -19.79
C GLN A 122 -13.20 -5.32 -20.38
N SER A 123 -13.37 -5.20 -21.70
CA SER A 123 -14.38 -5.97 -22.44
C SER A 123 -13.90 -7.39 -22.70
N LYS A 124 -14.86 -8.28 -22.97
CA LYS A 124 -14.58 -9.66 -23.38
C LYS A 124 -13.85 -9.77 -24.72
N GLN A 125 -14.01 -8.78 -25.60
CA GLN A 125 -13.36 -8.77 -26.92
C GLN A 125 -11.88 -8.43 -26.83
N ASP A 126 -11.49 -7.68 -25.78
CA ASP A 126 -10.11 -7.28 -25.52
C ASP A 126 -9.36 -8.29 -24.63
N ALA A 127 -9.99 -9.43 -24.31
CA ALA A 127 -9.38 -10.49 -23.52
C ALA A 127 -8.14 -11.08 -24.20
N GLU A 128 -6.98 -10.92 -23.56
CA GLU A 128 -5.70 -11.43 -24.06
C GLU A 128 -5.46 -12.91 -23.70
N LYS A 129 -6.23 -13.43 -22.74
CA LYS A 129 -6.08 -14.79 -22.19
C LYS A 129 -7.42 -15.48 -22.01
N GLU A 130 -7.35 -16.78 -21.74
CA GLU A 130 -8.52 -17.58 -21.38
C GLU A 130 -9.16 -17.06 -20.09
N LEU A 131 -10.47 -16.86 -20.14
CA LEU A 131 -11.25 -16.29 -19.04
C LEU A 131 -11.62 -17.36 -18.02
N MET A 132 -11.30 -17.10 -16.77
CA MET A 132 -11.67 -17.93 -15.62
C MET A 132 -12.95 -17.38 -14.96
N PRO A 133 -13.82 -18.25 -14.42
CA PRO A 133 -14.96 -17.81 -13.62
C PRO A 133 -14.51 -17.08 -12.36
N ILE A 134 -15.09 -15.90 -12.07
CA ILE A 134 -14.68 -15.08 -10.92
C ILE A 134 -14.77 -15.81 -9.57
N GLY A 135 -15.68 -16.78 -9.44
CA GLY A 135 -15.81 -17.61 -8.23
C GLY A 135 -14.60 -18.48 -7.91
N ASN A 136 -13.65 -18.64 -8.83
CA ASN A 136 -12.39 -19.33 -8.60
C ASN A 136 -11.28 -18.42 -8.06
N LEU A 137 -11.45 -17.09 -8.16
CA LEU A 137 -10.40 -16.11 -7.85
C LEU A 137 -9.87 -16.29 -6.42
N LYS A 138 -10.75 -16.41 -5.42
CA LYS A 138 -10.34 -16.54 -4.02
C LYS A 138 -9.41 -17.73 -3.78
N ASN A 139 -9.73 -18.89 -4.35
CA ASN A 139 -8.91 -20.10 -4.22
C ASN A 139 -7.56 -19.96 -4.95
N ILE A 140 -7.57 -19.35 -6.14
CA ILE A 140 -6.33 -19.13 -6.90
C ILE A 140 -5.41 -18.13 -6.20
N LEU A 141 -5.96 -17.07 -5.60
CA LEU A 141 -5.19 -16.12 -4.79
C LEU A 141 -4.56 -16.79 -3.57
N ILE A 142 -5.23 -17.75 -2.92
CA ILE A 142 -4.62 -18.52 -1.82
C ILE A 142 -3.39 -19.30 -2.32
N LEU A 143 -3.49 -19.96 -3.47
CA LEU A 143 -2.37 -20.71 -4.06
C LEU A 143 -1.21 -19.78 -4.45
N LYS A 144 -1.50 -18.71 -5.19
CA LYS A 144 -0.47 -17.72 -5.60
C LYS A 144 0.25 -17.11 -4.40
N ASN A 145 -0.46 -16.72 -3.34
CA ASN A 145 0.18 -16.18 -2.14
C ASN A 145 1.02 -17.22 -1.39
N SER A 146 0.64 -18.50 -1.43
CA SER A 146 1.48 -19.55 -0.86
C SER A 146 2.81 -19.70 -1.60
N GLU A 147 2.84 -19.48 -2.92
CA GLU A 147 4.07 -19.47 -3.72
C GLU A 147 4.94 -18.23 -3.43
N ILE A 148 4.31 -17.07 -3.25
CA ILE A 148 4.99 -15.79 -2.94
C ILE A 148 5.57 -15.79 -1.51
N SER A 149 5.03 -16.57 -0.58
CA SER A 149 5.51 -16.66 0.82
C SER A 149 6.98 -17.06 0.96
N ARG A 150 7.61 -17.58 -0.10
CA ARG A 150 9.07 -17.77 -0.18
C ARG A 150 9.84 -16.48 0.11
N LEU A 151 9.26 -15.31 -0.22
CA LEU A 151 9.87 -13.99 -0.05
C LEU A 151 9.93 -13.57 1.42
N ASP A 152 9.03 -14.06 2.27
CA ASP A 152 9.00 -13.71 3.70
C ASP A 152 10.30 -14.12 4.42
N LYS A 153 10.95 -15.16 3.91
CA LYS A 153 12.22 -15.72 4.42
C LYS A 153 13.43 -14.88 4.06
N VAL A 154 13.32 -13.95 3.10
CA VAL A 154 14.42 -13.08 2.72
C VAL A 154 14.66 -12.09 3.85
N THR A 155 15.86 -12.10 4.41
CA THR A 155 16.27 -11.13 5.42
C THR A 155 17.27 -10.17 4.80
N ARG A 156 17.02 -8.87 4.95
CA ARG A 156 18.00 -7.84 4.65
C ARG A 156 18.32 -7.11 5.94
N SER A 157 19.51 -7.36 6.46
CA SER A 157 20.03 -6.76 7.69
C SER A 157 21.44 -6.23 7.45
N ASN A 158 21.94 -5.42 8.38
CA ASN A 158 23.26 -4.78 8.35
C ASN A 158 23.42 -3.87 7.13
N THR A 159 22.55 -2.86 7.01
CA THR A 159 22.68 -1.80 5.99
C THR A 159 23.77 -0.77 6.31
N ASP A 160 24.48 -0.91 7.44
CA ASP A 160 25.55 0.00 7.87
C ASP A 160 26.73 0.06 6.88
N GLU A 161 26.96 -1.02 6.12
CA GLU A 161 28.02 -1.10 5.10
C GLU A 161 27.53 -0.72 3.69
N ASP A 162 26.27 -0.28 3.56
CA ASP A 162 25.68 0.03 2.26
C ASP A 162 26.26 1.32 1.67
N GLU A 163 26.31 1.36 0.34
CA GLU A 163 26.78 2.51 -0.39
C GLU A 163 25.65 3.53 -0.60
N TYR A 164 25.91 4.78 -0.23
CA TYR A 164 25.00 5.90 -0.45
C TYR A 164 25.47 6.80 -1.59
N ILE A 165 24.52 7.21 -2.43
CA ILE A 165 24.73 8.21 -3.47
C ILE A 165 24.08 9.54 -3.06
N SER A 166 24.72 10.65 -3.44
CA SER A 166 24.12 11.98 -3.34
C SER A 166 23.86 12.52 -4.74
N LEU A 167 22.60 12.82 -5.02
CA LEU A 167 22.15 13.42 -6.27
C LEU A 167 21.78 14.89 -6.01
N ARG A 168 22.06 15.74 -6.98
CA ARG A 168 21.64 17.15 -6.99
C ARG A 168 20.81 17.39 -8.24
N GLY A 169 19.66 18.01 -8.05
CA GLY A 169 18.75 18.40 -9.13
C GLY A 169 18.19 19.79 -8.89
N GLU A 170 17.32 20.21 -9.80
CA GLU A 170 16.58 21.47 -9.71
C GLU A 170 15.12 21.21 -10.08
N THR A 171 14.19 21.90 -9.43
CA THR A 171 12.78 21.90 -9.84
C THR A 171 12.60 22.61 -11.19
N ASN A 172 11.42 22.50 -11.80
CA ASN A 172 11.07 23.28 -12.99
C ASN A 172 11.18 24.80 -12.78
N GLU A 173 11.12 25.26 -11.52
CA GLU A 173 11.26 26.66 -11.12
C GLU A 173 12.72 27.03 -10.78
N GLY A 174 13.66 26.11 -10.93
CA GLY A 174 15.09 26.31 -10.67
C GLY A 174 15.48 26.23 -9.19
N LEU A 175 14.62 25.69 -8.33
CA LEU A 175 14.93 25.51 -6.91
C LEU A 175 15.78 24.25 -6.70
N PRO A 176 16.84 24.29 -5.86
CA PRO A 176 17.69 23.14 -5.61
C PRO A 176 16.95 21.98 -4.95
N LEU A 177 17.29 20.77 -5.36
CA LEU A 177 16.89 19.50 -4.76
C LEU A 177 18.14 18.67 -4.45
N ILE A 178 18.18 18.04 -3.28
CA ILE A 178 19.24 17.12 -2.87
C ILE A 178 18.59 15.80 -2.47
N ALA A 179 19.01 14.71 -3.10
CA ALA A 179 18.64 13.36 -2.67
C ALA A 179 19.87 12.61 -2.13
N VAL A 180 19.67 11.87 -1.05
CA VAL A 180 20.65 10.93 -0.48
C VAL A 180 19.97 9.57 -0.42
N LEU A 181 20.49 8.61 -1.19
CA LEU A 181 19.84 7.33 -1.42
C LEU A 181 20.79 6.18 -1.17
N ASN A 182 20.30 5.11 -0.56
CA ASN A 182 21.00 3.84 -0.42
C ASN A 182 21.01 3.13 -1.78
N SER A 183 22.12 3.27 -2.50
CA SER A 183 22.29 2.69 -3.82
C SER A 183 22.38 1.16 -3.81
N THR A 184 22.93 0.58 -2.74
CA THR A 184 22.95 -0.89 -2.55
C THR A 184 21.54 -1.46 -2.49
N LEU A 185 20.60 -0.77 -1.83
CA LEU A 185 19.20 -1.18 -1.80
C LEU A 185 18.49 -0.92 -3.13
N LEU A 186 18.76 0.21 -3.80
CA LEU A 186 18.18 0.47 -5.12
C LEU A 186 18.61 -0.58 -6.16
N ASP A 187 19.82 -1.11 -6.07
CA ASP A 187 20.33 -2.16 -6.97
C ASP A 187 19.97 -3.59 -6.48
N TRP A 188 19.30 -3.73 -5.33
CA TRP A 188 18.97 -5.03 -4.75
C TRP A 188 17.90 -5.76 -5.57
N ASP A 189 18.07 -7.05 -5.82
CA ASP A 189 17.20 -7.85 -6.69
C ASP A 189 16.00 -8.48 -5.96
N GLN A 190 15.99 -8.48 -4.63
CA GLN A 190 14.93 -9.09 -3.81
C GLN A 190 13.94 -8.06 -3.23
N LYS A 191 13.72 -6.92 -3.91
CA LYS A 191 12.79 -5.86 -3.50
C LYS A 191 11.40 -6.36 -3.14
N ALA A 192 10.89 -7.36 -3.90
CA ALA A 192 9.58 -7.97 -3.69
C ALA A 192 9.39 -8.58 -2.29
N SER A 193 10.48 -8.86 -1.56
CA SER A 193 10.42 -9.30 -0.16
C SER A 193 10.05 -8.20 0.84
N HIS A 194 10.15 -6.93 0.45
CA HIS A 194 9.80 -5.76 1.25
C HIS A 194 8.80 -4.91 0.46
N PRO A 195 7.58 -5.42 0.24
CA PRO A 195 6.68 -4.88 -0.77
C PRO A 195 5.91 -3.64 -0.32
N TRP A 196 6.01 -3.24 0.94
CA TRP A 196 5.30 -2.07 1.46
C TRP A 196 6.21 -0.86 1.45
N MET A 197 5.79 0.18 0.74
CA MET A 197 6.46 1.47 0.70
C MET A 197 5.76 2.44 1.63
N MET A 198 6.52 3.07 2.51
CA MET A 198 6.10 4.21 3.31
C MET A 198 6.86 5.44 2.82
N ILE A 199 6.12 6.42 2.31
CA ILE A 199 6.64 7.72 1.91
C ILE A 199 6.17 8.73 2.95
N ILE A 200 7.12 9.46 3.54
CA ILE A 200 6.87 10.48 4.56
C ILE A 200 7.27 11.82 3.97
N GLU A 201 6.35 12.77 3.94
CA GLU A 201 6.52 14.10 3.38
C GLU A 201 6.38 15.14 4.50
N ILE A 202 7.45 15.88 4.77
CA ILE A 202 7.52 16.85 5.86
C ILE A 202 7.72 18.24 5.26
N SER A 203 6.72 19.10 5.40
CA SER A 203 6.78 20.49 4.94
C SER A 203 7.53 21.36 5.95
N TYR A 204 8.35 22.29 5.45
CA TYR A 204 9.17 23.19 6.28
C TYR A 204 9.27 24.59 5.64
N ASP A 205 9.70 25.62 6.39
CA ASP A 205 9.80 26.99 5.86
C ASP A 205 11.16 27.25 5.17
N GLY A 206 11.22 26.92 3.88
CA GLY A 206 12.40 27.18 3.04
C GLY A 206 12.37 28.50 2.25
N GLN A 207 11.41 29.41 2.50
CA GLN A 207 11.22 30.59 1.65
C GLN A 207 12.45 31.50 1.60
N ASN A 208 13.17 31.62 2.72
CA ASN A 208 14.36 32.46 2.86
C ASN A 208 15.67 31.72 2.56
N SER A 209 15.59 30.48 2.09
CA SER A 209 16.72 29.57 1.90
C SER A 209 16.59 28.79 0.59
N SER A 210 15.97 29.39 -0.42
CA SER A 210 15.81 28.81 -1.77
C SER A 210 15.20 27.40 -1.75
N GLY A 211 14.19 27.19 -0.90
CA GLY A 211 13.53 25.89 -0.75
C GLY A 211 14.27 24.89 0.13
N MET A 212 15.45 25.21 0.67
CA MET A 212 16.16 24.39 1.64
C MET A 212 15.73 24.72 3.07
N PRO A 213 15.80 23.79 4.04
CA PRO A 213 15.38 24.08 5.41
C PRO A 213 16.40 24.99 6.12
N PRO A 214 15.96 25.90 7.00
CA PRO A 214 16.86 26.66 7.87
C PRO A 214 17.53 25.75 8.89
N SER A 215 18.67 26.16 9.45
CA SER A 215 19.50 25.28 10.31
C SER A 215 18.73 24.65 11.48
N LYS A 216 17.82 25.39 12.12
CA LYS A 216 17.01 24.87 13.23
C LYS A 216 16.06 23.75 12.77
N GLU A 217 15.32 23.99 11.69
CA GLU A 217 14.38 22.99 11.15
C GLU A 217 15.14 21.81 10.55
N TYR A 218 16.33 22.03 9.97
CA TYR A 218 17.20 20.96 9.51
C TYR A 218 17.59 20.00 10.64
N GLU A 219 17.96 20.51 11.81
CA GLU A 219 18.24 19.69 13.00
C GLU A 219 16.99 18.94 13.49
N GLN A 220 15.81 19.58 13.47
CA GLN A 220 14.55 18.93 13.85
C GLN A 220 14.17 17.81 12.86
N LEU A 221 14.33 18.03 11.55
CA LEU A 221 14.12 17.02 10.51
C LEU A 221 15.07 15.84 10.66
N GLU A 222 16.33 16.10 11.05
CA GLU A 222 17.28 15.02 11.35
C GLU A 222 16.85 14.21 12.57
N ASN A 223 16.36 14.86 13.64
CA ASN A 223 15.84 14.15 14.81
C ASN A 223 14.64 13.26 14.46
N VAL A 224 13.73 13.72 13.59
CA VAL A 224 12.61 12.89 13.10
C VAL A 224 13.14 11.63 12.41
N GLU A 225 14.11 11.75 11.51
CA GLU A 225 14.69 10.58 10.83
C GLU A 225 15.42 9.64 11.79
N GLN A 226 16.18 10.17 12.75
CA GLN A 226 16.88 9.35 13.74
C GLN A 226 15.90 8.56 14.63
N GLU A 227 14.77 9.16 15.01
CA GLU A 227 13.72 8.47 15.76
C GLU A 227 13.05 7.37 14.91
N LEU A 228 12.77 7.64 13.64
CA LEU A 228 12.26 6.63 12.71
C LEU A 228 13.23 5.45 12.59
N LEU A 229 14.52 5.71 12.40
CA LEU A 229 15.56 4.68 12.30
C LEU A 229 15.74 3.88 13.59
N ALA A 230 15.54 4.51 14.76
CA ALA A 230 15.63 3.82 16.04
C ALA A 230 14.50 2.79 16.24
N GLU A 231 13.30 3.08 15.74
CA GLU A 231 12.13 2.20 15.85
C GLU A 231 12.01 1.23 14.67
N LEU A 232 12.30 1.67 13.45
CA LEU A 232 12.19 0.94 12.19
C LEU A 232 13.57 0.42 11.75
N LYS A 233 14.01 -0.64 12.43
CA LYS A 233 15.33 -1.25 12.21
C LYS A 233 15.35 -2.19 11.01
N ASP A 234 16.47 -2.18 10.30
CA ASP A 234 16.74 -3.06 9.16
C ASP A 234 16.67 -4.56 9.53
N VAL A 235 17.21 -4.94 10.70
CA VAL A 235 17.17 -6.31 11.23
C VAL A 235 15.76 -6.85 11.40
N ASP A 236 14.78 -5.97 11.61
CA ASP A 236 13.36 -6.32 11.72
C ASP A 236 12.65 -6.29 10.34
N GLY A 237 13.35 -5.90 9.27
CA GLY A 237 12.81 -5.80 7.91
C GLY A 237 12.23 -4.44 7.56
N TYR A 238 12.73 -3.35 8.16
CA TYR A 238 12.39 -1.97 7.79
C TYR A 238 13.62 -1.26 7.23
N LEU A 239 13.61 -0.95 5.94
CA LEU A 239 14.76 -0.47 5.19
C LEU A 239 14.60 1.01 4.88
N ASN A 240 15.51 1.85 5.36
CA ASN A 240 15.61 3.25 4.93
C ASN A 240 16.28 3.31 3.56
N ILE A 241 15.48 3.61 2.52
CA ILE A 241 15.99 3.72 1.15
C ILE A 241 16.66 5.08 0.93
N GLY A 242 16.24 6.11 1.67
CA GLY A 242 16.86 7.42 1.65
C GLY A 242 15.86 8.55 1.72
N ARG A 243 16.33 9.75 1.33
CA ARG A 243 15.58 10.99 1.46
C ARG A 243 15.86 11.97 0.32
N GLU A 244 14.89 12.81 0.02
CA GLU A 244 14.97 13.97 -0.84
C GLU A 244 14.68 15.23 -0.01
N THR A 245 15.40 16.33 -0.24
CA THR A 245 15.20 17.60 0.47
C THR A 245 15.37 18.76 -0.50
N GLY A 246 14.39 19.65 -0.51
CA GLY A 246 14.37 20.87 -1.28
C GLY A 246 12.93 21.25 -1.60
N ASN A 247 12.71 22.38 -2.27
CA ASN A 247 11.36 22.87 -2.58
C ASN A 247 10.41 22.95 -1.37
N ASN A 248 10.93 23.34 -0.19
CA ASN A 248 10.18 23.43 1.08
C ASN A 248 9.65 22.07 1.60
N LEU A 249 10.19 20.96 1.09
CA LEU A 249 9.72 19.61 1.42
C LEU A 249 10.88 18.66 1.68
N ARG A 250 10.74 17.81 2.69
CA ARG A 250 11.58 16.63 2.88
C ARG A 250 10.76 15.37 2.70
N THR A 251 11.17 14.54 1.76
CA THR A 251 10.55 13.24 1.51
C THR A 251 11.49 12.12 1.95
N MET A 252 11.01 11.17 2.77
CA MET A 252 11.76 9.99 3.20
C MET A 252 11.08 8.72 2.68
N TYR A 253 11.89 7.72 2.33
CA TYR A 253 11.44 6.49 1.70
C TYR A 253 11.82 5.27 2.54
N PHE A 254 10.84 4.52 3.00
CA PHE A 254 11.04 3.27 3.73
C PHE A 254 10.37 2.10 3.00
N ALA A 255 11.11 1.01 2.81
CA ALA A 255 10.55 -0.25 2.33
C ALA A 255 10.48 -1.29 3.45
N SER A 256 9.41 -2.07 3.51
CA SER A 256 9.15 -2.94 4.65
C SER A 256 8.40 -4.23 4.30
N LYS A 257 8.55 -5.25 5.15
CA LYS A 257 7.82 -6.52 5.04
C LYS A 257 6.35 -6.43 5.42
N ASP A 258 6.04 -5.54 6.36
CA ASP A 258 4.70 -5.29 6.87
C ASP A 258 4.48 -3.78 7.00
N PHE A 259 3.21 -3.37 7.02
CA PHE A 259 2.82 -1.98 7.22
C PHE A 259 2.41 -1.65 8.66
N ARG A 260 2.11 -2.64 9.51
CA ARG A 260 1.47 -2.41 10.82
C ARG A 260 2.38 -1.66 11.78
N LYS A 261 3.63 -2.09 11.93
CA LYS A 261 4.59 -1.38 12.80
C LYS A 261 4.92 0.02 12.24
N PRO A 262 5.24 0.18 10.93
CA PRO A 262 5.41 1.50 10.33
C PRO A 262 4.24 2.46 10.59
N SER A 263 2.98 2.00 10.43
CA SER A 263 1.79 2.83 10.70
C SER A 263 1.72 3.33 12.14
N LYS A 264 2.06 2.49 13.12
CA LYS A 264 2.07 2.89 14.53
C LYS A 264 3.21 3.86 14.86
N VAL A 265 4.40 3.60 14.32
CA VAL A 265 5.58 4.45 14.57
C VAL A 265 5.33 5.83 13.98
N ILE A 266 4.85 5.91 12.74
CA ILE A 266 4.64 7.20 12.08
C ILE A 266 3.50 8.01 12.73
N ASP A 267 2.43 7.37 13.22
CA ASP A 267 1.37 8.03 13.98
C ASP A 267 1.92 8.71 15.25
N GLN A 268 2.82 8.04 15.98
CA GLN A 268 3.49 8.62 17.15
C GLN A 268 4.41 9.79 16.78
N ILE A 269 5.12 9.70 15.65
CA ILE A 269 5.97 10.77 15.14
C ILE A 269 5.12 11.99 14.74
N ILE A 270 4.01 11.78 14.03
CA ILE A 270 3.07 12.86 13.67
C ILE A 270 2.57 13.54 14.95
N GLU A 271 2.06 12.79 15.92
CA GLU A 271 1.57 13.37 17.18
C GLU A 271 2.66 14.12 17.95
N LYS A 272 3.91 13.64 17.91
CA LYS A 272 5.03 14.30 18.56
C LYS A 272 5.41 15.64 17.90
N TYR A 273 5.37 15.71 16.58
CA TYR A 273 5.90 16.82 15.79
C TYR A 273 4.83 17.73 15.15
N HIS A 274 3.53 17.48 15.37
CA HIS A 274 2.41 18.21 14.76
C HIS A 274 2.40 19.74 14.96
N LYS A 275 3.16 20.25 15.94
CA LYS A 275 3.28 21.70 16.21
C LYS A 275 4.40 22.35 15.41
N ASP A 276 5.40 21.56 15.03
CA ASP A 276 6.60 22.02 14.34
C ASP A 276 6.46 21.83 12.82
N PHE A 277 5.84 20.72 12.40
CA PHE A 277 5.74 20.35 11.00
C PHE A 277 4.35 19.87 10.60
N ASP A 278 4.05 20.07 9.32
CA ASP A 278 2.99 19.37 8.62
C ASP A 278 3.58 18.10 7.99
N ILE A 279 3.08 16.94 8.40
CA ILE A 279 3.62 15.62 8.05
C ILE A 279 2.53 14.82 7.34
N GLU A 280 2.73 14.57 6.06
CA GLU A 280 1.88 13.72 5.24
C GLU A 280 2.54 12.36 5.02
N VAL A 281 1.75 11.29 5.01
CA VAL A 281 2.26 9.92 4.93
C VAL A 281 1.42 9.09 3.98
N SER A 282 2.09 8.39 3.08
CA SER A 282 1.49 7.39 2.20
C SER A 282 2.10 6.03 2.47
N ILE A 283 1.26 5.05 2.81
CA ILE A 283 1.66 3.64 2.91
C ILE A 283 0.87 2.84 1.87
N PHE A 284 1.59 2.23 0.94
CA PHE A 284 1.00 1.46 -0.15
C PHE A 284 1.91 0.30 -0.53
N LYS A 285 1.37 -0.63 -1.31
CA LYS A 285 2.16 -1.74 -1.80
C LYS A 285 2.82 -1.38 -3.13
N ASP A 286 4.13 -1.60 -3.20
CA ASP A 286 4.98 -1.40 -4.36
C ASP A 286 6.09 -2.45 -4.35
N LYS A 287 5.77 -3.69 -4.79
CA LYS A 287 6.66 -4.86 -4.68
C LYS A 287 8.06 -4.61 -5.25
N TYR A 288 8.16 -3.84 -6.33
CA TYR A 288 9.41 -3.62 -7.03
C TYR A 288 9.95 -2.19 -6.86
N TRP A 289 9.39 -1.43 -5.91
CA TRP A 289 9.78 -0.06 -5.58
C TRP A 289 9.77 0.89 -6.81
N ARG A 290 8.76 0.73 -7.68
CA ARG A 290 8.61 1.52 -8.91
C ARG A 290 8.44 3.01 -8.65
N SER A 291 7.90 3.37 -7.48
CA SER A 291 7.84 4.76 -7.00
C SER A 291 9.22 5.45 -6.93
N LEU A 292 10.30 4.67 -6.85
CA LEU A 292 11.68 5.16 -6.80
C LEU A 292 12.39 5.19 -8.16
N ASN A 293 11.75 4.73 -9.24
CA ASN A 293 12.34 4.69 -10.59
C ASN A 293 12.78 6.09 -11.09
N LYS A 294 12.21 7.17 -10.54
CA LYS A 294 12.63 8.55 -10.83
C LYS A 294 14.11 8.81 -10.53
N PHE A 295 14.75 7.98 -9.71
CA PHE A 295 16.17 8.08 -9.35
C PHE A 295 17.11 7.33 -10.31
N GLY A 296 16.58 6.68 -11.35
CA GLY A 296 17.34 6.27 -12.54
C GLY A 296 18.28 5.08 -12.35
N ARG A 297 17.88 4.08 -11.57
CA ARG A 297 18.54 2.76 -11.52
C ARG A 297 17.52 1.64 -11.55
#